data_AF-A0A8U0U635-F1
#
_entry.id   AF-A0A8U0U635-F1
#
_cell.length_a   1.000
_cell.length_b   1.000
_cell.length_c   1.000
_cell.angle_alpha   90.00
_cell.angle_beta   90.00
_cell.angle_gamma   90.00
#
_symmetry.space_group_name_H-M   'P 1'
#
loop_
_entity.id
_entity.type
_entity.pdbx_description
1 polymer ?
#
loop_
_entity_poly.entity_id
_entity_poly.type
_entity_poly.pdbx_seq_one_letter_code
_entity_poly.pdbx_strand_id
1 'polypeptide(L)'
;MLLRTAVRYLSAPIRDILRPSTTTSNRGYAAIADARSVLEHELEMIRTGGTWKGERIITSKQGPHINVDGSRGDILNFCANNYLGISSHPHVVEAGIDALKKYGAGLSSVRFICGTQDIHKDLEQKLAQFHEREDCIL
;
A
#
# COMPACT_ATOMS: atom_id res chain seq x y z
N MET A 1 -24.82 29.29 39.36
CA MET A 1 -25.07 30.72 38.99
C MET A 1 -24.00 31.63 39.60
N LEU A 2 -22.70 31.35 39.41
CA LEU A 2 -21.63 32.06 40.14
C LEU A 2 -20.25 32.14 39.42
N LEU A 3 -20.20 31.98 38.09
CA LEU A 3 -19.00 32.32 37.29
C LEU A 3 -19.27 33.41 36.23
N ARG A 4 -20.49 33.45 35.65
CA ARG A 4 -20.83 34.37 34.55
C ARG A 4 -20.89 35.84 34.98
N THR A 5 -21.21 36.12 36.25
CA THR A 5 -21.32 37.50 36.77
C THR A 5 -19.95 38.10 37.10
N ALA A 6 -18.98 37.28 37.52
CA ALA A 6 -17.63 37.75 37.90
C ALA A 6 -16.81 38.21 36.69
N VAL A 7 -17.01 37.61 35.51
CA VAL A 7 -16.25 37.91 34.28
C VAL A 7 -16.60 39.29 33.68
N ARG A 8 -17.72 39.90 34.06
CA ARG A 8 -18.13 41.24 33.58
C ARG A 8 -17.26 42.37 34.11
N TYR A 9 -16.60 42.21 35.25
CA TYR A 9 -15.81 43.26 35.91
C TYR A 9 -14.29 43.09 35.71
N LEU A 10 -13.86 42.11 34.92
CA LEU A 10 -12.46 41.91 34.57
C LEU A 10 -12.07 42.81 33.38
N SER A 11 -10.83 43.30 33.38
CA SER A 11 -10.29 44.10 32.28
C SER A 11 -10.34 43.31 30.96
N ALA A 12 -10.51 44.03 29.84
CA ALA A 12 -10.68 43.43 28.51
C ALA A 12 -9.68 42.30 28.18
N PRO A 13 -8.38 42.39 28.52
CA PRO A 13 -7.41 41.34 28.20
C PRO A 13 -7.69 39.99 28.92
N ILE A 14 -8.16 40.05 30.18
CA ILE A 14 -8.40 38.86 31.01
C ILE A 14 -9.70 38.16 30.59
N ARG A 15 -10.67 38.93 30.09
CA ARG A 15 -11.97 38.44 29.64
C ARG A 15 -11.88 37.59 28.37
N ASP A 16 -10.90 37.84 27.50
CA ASP A 16 -10.71 37.08 26.26
C ASP A 16 -10.01 35.73 26.50
N ILE A 17 -9.17 35.61 27.54
CA ILE A 17 -8.52 34.36 27.94
C ILE A 17 -9.53 33.36 28.55
N LEU A 18 -10.52 33.87 29.28
CA LEU A 18 -11.52 33.06 29.99
C LEU A 18 -12.78 32.76 29.16
N ARG A 19 -12.86 33.22 27.90
CA ARG A 19 -13.88 32.71 26.99
C ARG A 19 -13.59 31.22 26.75
N PRO A 20 -14.59 30.32 26.88
CA PRO A 20 -14.42 28.97 26.40
C PRO A 20 -14.03 29.04 24.92
N SER A 21 -12.82 28.61 24.60
CA SER A 21 -12.39 28.45 23.21
C SER A 21 -13.32 27.41 22.58
N THR A 22 -14.28 27.89 21.80
CA THR A 22 -15.01 27.05 20.83
C THR A 22 -14.16 26.78 19.59
N THR A 23 -12.85 27.05 19.63
CA THR A 23 -11.97 27.06 18.45
C THR A 23 -10.87 26.01 18.54
N THR A 24 -11.20 24.84 19.09
CA THR A 24 -10.39 23.62 18.91
C THR A 24 -11.11 22.60 18.03
N SER A 25 -12.11 23.05 17.26
CA SER A 25 -12.79 22.27 16.22
C SER A 25 -12.62 22.88 14.81
N ASN A 26 -11.92 24.00 14.63
CA ASN A 26 -11.90 24.71 13.33
C ASN A 26 -10.57 24.59 12.57
N ARG A 27 -9.43 24.49 13.27
CA ARG A 27 -8.10 24.38 12.62
C ARG A 27 -7.86 23.02 11.96
N GLY A 28 -8.33 21.93 12.57
CA GLY A 28 -8.19 20.59 11.99
C GLY A 28 -9.00 20.44 10.69
N TYR A 29 -10.21 21.00 10.65
CA TYR A 29 -11.05 20.99 9.45
C TYR A 29 -10.50 21.89 8.35
N ALA A 30 -9.91 23.05 8.70
CA ALA A 30 -9.23 23.90 7.73
C ALA A 30 -8.01 23.20 7.11
N ALA A 31 -7.14 22.58 7.92
CA ALA A 31 -5.96 21.87 7.41
C ALA A 31 -6.33 20.67 6.52
N ILE A 32 -7.40 19.93 6.85
CA ILE A 32 -7.91 18.84 6.01
C ILE A 32 -8.47 19.39 4.69
N ALA A 33 -9.20 20.50 4.73
CA ALA A 33 -9.75 21.12 3.53
C ALA A 33 -8.65 21.62 2.59
N ASP A 34 -7.60 22.26 3.14
CA ASP A 34 -6.44 22.73 2.38
C ASP A 34 -5.70 21.55 1.74
N ALA A 35 -5.42 20.49 2.51
CA ALA A 35 -4.79 19.28 1.98
C ALA A 35 -5.64 18.64 0.87
N ARG A 36 -6.97 18.58 1.04
CA ARG A 36 -7.89 18.07 0.02
C ARG A 36 -7.83 18.91 -1.24
N SER A 37 -7.83 20.23 -1.13
CA SER A 37 -7.75 21.13 -2.27
C SER A 37 -6.46 20.96 -3.06
N VAL A 38 -5.32 20.76 -2.38
CA VAL A 38 -4.04 20.47 -3.05
C VAL A 38 -4.11 19.13 -3.78
N LEU A 39 -4.61 18.07 -3.13
CA LEU A 39 -4.76 16.75 -3.76
C LEU A 39 -5.70 16.79 -4.97
N GLU A 40 -6.84 17.46 -4.87
CA GLU A 40 -7.80 17.61 -5.97
C GLU A 40 -7.17 18.34 -7.16
N HIS A 41 -6.40 19.40 -6.90
CA HIS A 41 -5.67 20.13 -7.93
C HIS A 41 -4.62 19.26 -8.64
N GLU A 42 -3.77 18.56 -7.89
CA GLU A 42 -2.76 17.66 -8.45
C GLU A 42 -3.38 16.51 -9.26
N LEU A 43 -4.48 15.92 -8.76
CA LEU A 43 -5.20 14.89 -9.51
C LEU A 43 -5.78 15.43 -10.81
N GLU A 44 -6.25 16.67 -10.83
CA GLU A 44 -6.74 17.30 -12.06
C GLU A 44 -5.61 17.60 -13.04
N MET A 45 -4.45 18.02 -12.54
CA MET A 45 -3.25 18.19 -13.36
C MET A 45 -2.79 16.86 -14.00
N ILE A 46 -2.89 15.74 -13.27
CA ILE A 46 -2.59 14.40 -13.81
C ILE A 46 -3.61 13.99 -14.88
N ARG A 47 -4.91 14.27 -14.67
CA ARG A 47 -5.97 13.96 -15.65
C ARG A 47 -5.80 14.77 -16.92
N THR A 48 -5.70 16.09 -16.80
CA THR A 48 -5.55 17.02 -17.92
C THR A 48 -4.20 16.84 -18.64
N GLY A 49 -3.15 16.47 -17.91
CA GLY A 49 -1.84 16.12 -18.47
C GLY A 49 -1.77 14.76 -19.17
N GLY A 50 -2.85 13.97 -19.16
CA GLY A 50 -2.88 12.65 -19.83
C GLY A 50 -2.00 11.58 -19.18
N THR A 51 -1.49 11.81 -17.97
CA THR A 51 -0.67 10.87 -17.21
C THR A 51 -1.48 10.05 -16.21
N TRP A 52 -2.81 10.22 -16.21
CA TRP A 52 -3.74 9.41 -15.44
C TRP A 52 -3.59 7.93 -15.80
N LYS A 53 -3.38 7.09 -14.77
CA LYS A 53 -3.23 5.64 -14.92
C LYS A 53 -4.53 4.96 -14.52
N GLY A 54 -5.22 4.42 -15.52
CA GLY A 54 -6.30 3.45 -15.30
C GLY A 54 -5.74 2.03 -15.33
N GLU A 55 -6.18 1.20 -14.39
CA GLU A 55 -5.83 -0.22 -14.40
C GLU A 55 -6.67 -0.98 -15.42
N ARG A 56 -6.07 -2.02 -16.02
CA ARG A 56 -6.79 -3.01 -16.82
C ARG A 56 -6.85 -4.30 -16.01
N ILE A 57 -8.05 -4.83 -15.83
CA ILE A 57 -8.28 -6.00 -14.98
C ILE A 57 -8.03 -7.27 -15.80
N ILE A 58 -6.98 -8.03 -15.46
CA ILE A 58 -6.70 -9.34 -16.05
C ILE A 58 -7.49 -10.41 -15.29
N THR A 59 -8.24 -11.26 -15.99
CA THR A 59 -9.15 -12.26 -15.41
C THR A 59 -8.73 -13.71 -15.66
N SER A 60 -7.55 -13.92 -16.24
CA SER A 60 -6.93 -15.24 -16.47
C SER A 60 -5.61 -15.40 -15.68
N LYS A 61 -5.04 -16.61 -15.71
CA LYS A 61 -3.63 -16.81 -15.34
C LYS A 61 -2.71 -15.99 -16.25
N GLN A 62 -1.50 -15.69 -15.77
CA GLN A 62 -0.47 -15.01 -16.57
C GLN A 62 0.11 -15.94 -17.63
N GLY A 63 0.29 -15.43 -18.84
CA GLY A 63 0.87 -16.15 -19.97
C GLY A 63 0.94 -15.27 -21.22
N PRO A 64 1.36 -15.85 -22.37
CA PRO A 64 1.33 -15.16 -23.66
C PRO A 64 -0.08 -14.75 -24.07
N HIS A 65 -1.09 -15.46 -23.59
CA HIS A 65 -2.51 -15.28 -23.83
C HIS A 65 -3.20 -14.94 -22.51
N ILE A 66 -3.96 -13.83 -22.47
CA ILE A 66 -4.67 -13.35 -21.30
C ILE A 66 -6.09 -12.87 -21.62
N ASN A 67 -6.98 -12.99 -20.65
CA ASN A 67 -8.29 -12.34 -20.68
C ASN A 67 -8.23 -11.01 -19.93
N VAL A 68 -8.80 -9.95 -20.50
CA VAL A 68 -8.91 -8.64 -19.86
C VAL A 68 -10.39 -8.26 -19.78
N ASP A 69 -10.82 -7.72 -18.65
CA ASP A 69 -12.21 -7.27 -18.49
C ASP A 69 -12.58 -6.23 -19.57
N GLY A 70 -13.76 -6.42 -20.16
CA GLY A 70 -14.23 -5.64 -21.30
C GLY A 70 -13.57 -5.92 -22.66
N SER A 71 -12.58 -6.83 -22.76
CA SER A 71 -12.01 -7.21 -24.07
C SER A 71 -12.84 -8.26 -24.80
N ARG A 72 -12.81 -8.21 -26.14
CA ARG A 72 -13.42 -9.25 -26.98
C ARG A 72 -12.43 -10.38 -27.21
N GLY A 73 -12.54 -11.43 -26.40
CA GLY A 73 -11.71 -12.62 -26.52
C GLY A 73 -10.31 -12.45 -25.93
N ASP A 74 -9.47 -13.41 -26.28
CA ASP A 74 -8.12 -13.61 -25.76
C ASP A 74 -7.12 -12.62 -26.36
N ILE A 75 -6.27 -12.03 -25.51
CA ILE A 75 -5.30 -10.99 -25.86
C ILE A 75 -3.88 -11.55 -25.76
N LEU A 76 -3.04 -11.23 -26.76
CA LEU A 76 -1.60 -11.47 -26.67
C LEU A 76 -0.91 -10.46 -25.75
N ASN A 77 -0.21 -10.95 -24.74
CA ASN A 77 0.44 -10.13 -23.72
C ASN A 77 1.93 -9.91 -24.03
N PHE A 78 2.26 -8.71 -24.51
CA PHE A 78 3.64 -8.29 -24.80
C PHE A 78 4.23 -7.33 -23.75
N CYS A 79 3.54 -7.10 -22.63
CA CYS A 79 4.00 -6.17 -21.58
C CYS A 79 4.23 -6.82 -20.21
N ALA A 80 4.14 -8.15 -20.12
CA ALA A 80 4.47 -8.88 -18.90
C ALA A 80 6.00 -9.04 -18.74
N ASN A 81 6.45 -8.93 -17.49
CA ASN A 81 7.82 -9.29 -17.09
C ASN A 81 7.99 -10.81 -16.86
N ASN A 82 7.10 -11.64 -17.41
CA ASN A 82 7.12 -13.10 -17.28
C ASN A 82 7.94 -13.72 -18.44
N TYR A 83 9.22 -13.35 -18.54
CA TYR A 83 10.07 -13.66 -19.69
C TYR A 83 10.21 -15.16 -19.99
N LEU A 84 10.29 -15.99 -18.93
CA LEU A 84 10.45 -17.44 -19.05
C LEU A 84 9.12 -18.21 -18.95
N GLY A 85 7.99 -17.50 -18.80
CA GLY A 85 6.69 -18.15 -18.62
C GLY A 85 6.49 -18.84 -17.27
N ILE A 86 7.40 -18.65 -16.31
CA ILE A 86 7.43 -19.42 -15.05
C ILE A 86 6.34 -19.02 -14.05
N SER A 87 5.76 -17.81 -14.15
CA SER A 87 4.77 -17.31 -13.18
C SER A 87 3.50 -18.17 -13.04
N SER A 88 3.19 -19.01 -14.02
CA SER A 88 2.05 -19.94 -13.97
C SER A 88 2.43 -21.36 -14.41
N HIS A 89 3.74 -21.67 -14.37
CA HIS A 89 4.22 -23.00 -14.69
C HIS A 89 3.69 -24.03 -13.67
N PRO A 90 3.16 -25.20 -14.09
CA PRO A 90 2.50 -26.14 -13.18
C PRO A 90 3.33 -26.53 -11.96
N HIS A 91 4.64 -26.76 -12.15
CA HIS A 91 5.54 -27.12 -11.04
C HIS A 91 5.72 -25.99 -10.02
N VAL A 92 5.71 -24.72 -10.47
CA VAL A 92 5.83 -23.55 -9.56
C VAL A 92 4.55 -23.39 -8.76
N VAL A 93 3.40 -23.57 -9.41
CA VAL A 93 2.08 -23.52 -8.75
C VAL A 93 1.97 -24.61 -7.68
N GLU A 94 2.32 -25.86 -8.01
CA GLU A 94 2.23 -26.96 -7.07
C GLU A 94 3.19 -26.78 -5.87
N ALA A 95 4.44 -26.38 -6.13
CA ALA A 95 5.39 -26.09 -5.07
C ALA A 95 4.91 -24.96 -4.14
N GLY A 96 4.23 -23.94 -4.69
CA GLY A 96 3.60 -22.88 -3.91
C GLY A 96 2.45 -23.40 -3.03
N ILE A 97 1.59 -24.26 -3.57
CA ILE A 97 0.50 -24.89 -2.82
C ILE A 97 1.06 -25.74 -1.67
N ASP A 98 2.09 -26.54 -1.92
CA ASP A 98 2.70 -27.38 -0.89
C ASP A 98 3.42 -26.56 0.18
N ALA A 99 4.08 -25.47 -0.20
CA ALA A 99 4.65 -24.53 0.76
C ALA A 99 3.57 -23.93 1.66
N LEU A 100 2.42 -23.51 1.11
CA LEU A 100 1.30 -22.99 1.91
C LEU A 100 0.76 -24.03 2.89
N LYS A 101 0.63 -25.29 2.48
CA LYS A 101 0.20 -26.40 3.37
C LYS A 101 1.20 -26.65 4.49
N LYS A 102 2.51 -26.63 4.19
CA LYS A 102 3.57 -26.94 5.15
C LYS A 102 3.83 -25.79 6.14
N TYR A 103 3.85 -24.55 5.66
CA TYR A 103 4.36 -23.39 6.38
C TYR A 103 3.30 -22.37 6.80
N GLY A 104 2.09 -22.46 6.24
CA GLY A 104 1.06 -21.43 6.37
C GLY A 104 1.29 -20.25 5.42
N ALA A 105 0.37 -19.28 5.45
CA ALA A 105 0.37 -18.14 4.54
C ALA A 105 1.24 -16.95 4.99
N GLY A 106 1.69 -16.93 6.25
CA GLY A 106 2.44 -15.81 6.79
C GLY A 106 3.16 -16.15 8.10
N LEU A 107 4.14 -15.32 8.45
CA LEU A 107 5.07 -15.56 9.57
C LEU A 107 4.76 -14.72 10.81
N SER A 108 3.95 -13.67 10.66
CA SER A 108 3.56 -12.74 11.74
C SER A 108 4.73 -12.14 12.53
N SER A 109 5.94 -12.12 11.95
CA SER A 109 7.16 -11.69 12.61
C SER A 109 8.29 -11.41 11.63
N VAL A 110 9.32 -10.69 12.07
CA VAL A 110 10.56 -10.45 11.33
C VAL A 110 11.54 -11.61 11.50
N ARG A 111 12.55 -11.69 10.61
CA ARG A 111 13.54 -12.79 10.54
C ARG A 111 14.17 -13.16 11.89
N PHE A 112 14.65 -12.17 12.64
CA PHE A 112 15.42 -12.40 13.87
C PHE A 112 14.57 -12.87 15.06
N ILE A 113 13.28 -12.53 15.12
CA ILE A 113 12.44 -12.87 16.28
C ILE A 113 11.89 -14.29 16.13
N CYS A 114 11.00 -14.51 15.17
CA CYS A 114 10.45 -15.84 14.86
C CYS A 114 9.98 -15.97 13.41
N GLY A 115 10.49 -15.12 12.52
CA GLY A 115 10.11 -15.09 11.11
C GLY A 115 11.08 -15.80 10.16
N THR A 116 11.96 -16.69 10.65
CA THR A 116 12.86 -17.47 9.78
C THR A 116 12.45 -18.93 9.77
N GLN A 117 11.93 -19.40 8.64
CA GLN A 117 11.70 -20.83 8.35
C GLN A 117 12.88 -21.41 7.54
N ASP A 118 13.02 -22.74 7.55
CA ASP A 118 14.01 -23.50 6.76
C ASP A 118 14.04 -23.09 5.28
N ILE A 119 12.87 -22.91 4.65
CA ILE A 119 12.75 -22.54 3.23
C ILE A 119 13.43 -21.19 2.89
N HIS A 120 13.57 -20.27 3.85
CA HIS A 120 14.29 -19.02 3.62
C HIS A 120 15.79 -19.28 3.47
N LYS A 121 16.38 -20.07 4.37
CA LYS A 121 17.81 -20.41 4.33
C LYS A 121 18.13 -21.28 3.11
N ASP A 122 17.23 -22.20 2.75
CA ASP A 122 17.38 -23.02 1.54
C ASP A 122 17.40 -22.16 0.27
N LEU A 123 16.53 -21.14 0.19
CA LEU A 123 16.48 -20.24 -0.97
C LEU A 123 17.71 -19.33 -1.02
N GLU A 124 18.12 -18.74 0.11
CA GLU A 124 19.35 -17.95 0.22
C GLU A 124 20.56 -18.75 -0.28
N GLN A 125 20.73 -19.99 0.19
CA GLN A 125 21.83 -20.85 -0.24
C GLN A 125 21.80 -21.14 -1.75
N LYS A 126 20.61 -21.46 -2.30
CA LYS A 126 20.45 -21.71 -3.74
C LYS A 126 20.75 -20.48 -4.59
N LEU A 127 20.35 -19.29 -4.13
CA LEU A 127 20.64 -18.02 -4.81
C LEU A 127 22.13 -17.67 -4.74
N ALA A 128 22.76 -17.84 -3.58
CA ALA A 128 24.21 -17.65 -3.42
C ALA A 128 24.98 -18.56 -4.38
N GLN A 129 24.60 -19.85 -4.45
CA GLN A 129 25.20 -20.80 -5.38
C GLN A 129 24.96 -20.42 -6.84
N PHE A 130 23.73 -20.03 -7.22
CA PHE A 130 23.39 -19.64 -8.58
C PHE A 130 24.18 -18.42 -9.06
N HIS A 131 24.45 -17.46 -8.17
CA HIS A 131 25.20 -16.25 -8.47
C HIS A 131 26.71 -16.36 -8.24
N GLU A 132 27.20 -17.53 -7.82
CA GLU A 132 28.61 -17.74 -7.44
C GLU A 132 29.07 -16.70 -6.39
N ARG A 133 28.30 -16.61 -5.30
CA ARG A 133 28.56 -15.73 -4.15
C ARG A 133 28.66 -16.54 -2.86
N GLU A 134 29.33 -15.97 -1.87
CA GLU A 134 29.55 -16.61 -0.57
C GLU A 134 28.25 -16.78 0.23
N ASP A 135 27.36 -15.79 0.18
CA ASP A 135 26.08 -15.81 0.87
C ASP A 135 25.03 -14.95 0.13
N CYS A 136 23.76 -15.07 0.52
CA CYS A 136 22.65 -14.31 -0.01
C CYS A 136 21.67 -13.95 1.12
N ILE A 137 21.03 -12.78 0.99
CA ILE A 137 19.89 -12.38 1.81
C ILE A 137 18.71 -12.06 0.89
N LEU A 138 17.52 -12.51 1.28
CA LEU A 138 16.24 -12.22 0.61
C LEU A 138 15.73 -10.81 0.88
#